data_AF-A0A4Q4N3J5-F1
#
_entry.id   AF-A0A4Q4N3J5-F1
#
_cell.length_a   1.000
_cell.length_b   1.000
_cell.length_c   1.000
_cell.angle_alpha   90.00
_cell.angle_beta   90.00
_cell.angle_gamma   90.00
#
_symmetry.space_group_name_H-M   'P 1'
#
loop_
_entity.id
_entity.type
_entity.pdbx_description
1 polymer ?
#
loop_
_entity_poly.entity_id
_entity_poly.type
_entity_poly.pdbx_seq_one_letter_code
_entity_poly.pdbx_strand_id
1 'polypeptide(L)'
;MDKASRALAQPVPPSLSDSYRARADRSGVPHTTLHHRARGRRSIEEKAQSQQYLAPYEEDALVRFLLQLSDLGQPVRIKYIRFLAFCVTRQRSEADRPLKPPGKNWTRGFEKRHPETQARRVKALD
;
A
#
# COMPACT_ATOMS: atom_id res chain seq x y z
N MET A 1 10.52 -3.69 -2.92
CA MET A 1 11.76 -4.04 -2.18
C MET A 1 12.25 -2.82 -1.43
N ASP A 2 12.19 -2.87 -0.10
CA ASP A 2 12.56 -1.77 0.79
C ASP A 2 14.08 -1.54 0.88
N LYS A 3 14.49 -0.39 1.43
CA LYS A 3 15.90 0.03 1.53
C LYS A 3 16.80 -0.99 2.23
N ALA A 4 16.32 -1.66 3.27
CA ALA A 4 17.12 -2.63 4.02
C ALA A 4 17.30 -3.94 3.23
N SER A 5 16.26 -4.40 2.54
CA SER A 5 16.36 -5.56 1.63
C SER A 5 17.30 -5.29 0.46
N ARG A 6 17.28 -4.06 -0.10
CA ARG A 6 18.25 -3.63 -1.12
C ARG A 6 19.69 -3.65 -0.60
N ALA A 7 19.90 -3.18 0.63
CA ALA A 7 21.23 -3.17 1.26
C ALA A 7 21.79 -4.59 1.52
N LEU A 8 20.90 -5.57 1.77
CA LEU A 8 21.28 -6.99 1.82
C LEU A 8 21.55 -7.60 0.44
N ALA A 9 20.85 -7.14 -0.60
CA ALA A 9 21.04 -7.64 -1.96
C ALA A 9 22.28 -7.05 -2.66
N GLN A 10 22.80 -5.90 -2.20
CA GLN A 10 23.99 -5.29 -2.79
C GLN A 10 25.24 -6.16 -2.57
N PRO A 11 26.06 -6.38 -3.61
CA PRO A 11 27.30 -7.13 -3.48
C PRO A 11 28.29 -6.38 -2.57
N VAL A 12 28.98 -7.14 -1.73
CA VAL A 12 30.05 -6.64 -0.87
C VAL A 12 31.37 -6.72 -1.65
N PRO A 13 32.14 -5.61 -1.76
CA PRO A 13 33.46 -5.64 -2.37
C PRO A 13 34.39 -6.62 -1.64
N PRO A 14 35.31 -7.31 -2.33
CA PRO A 14 36.25 -8.24 -1.71
C PRO A 14 37.13 -7.61 -0.61
N SER A 15 37.26 -6.28 -0.63
CA SER A 15 38.03 -5.49 0.34
C SER A 15 37.32 -5.26 1.67
N LEU A 16 36.06 -5.69 1.83
CA LEU A 16 35.26 -5.46 3.04
C LEU A 16 34.70 -6.77 3.60
N SER A 17 34.52 -6.81 4.92
CA SER A 17 33.86 -7.95 5.56
C SER A 17 32.36 -7.97 5.24
N ASP A 18 31.81 -9.14 4.90
CA ASP A 18 30.37 -9.32 4.70
C ASP A 18 29.64 -9.42 6.06
N SER A 19 29.69 -8.32 6.82
CA SER A 19 29.03 -8.19 8.11
C SER A 19 27.87 -7.20 8.05
N TYR A 20 26.87 -7.38 8.93
CA TYR A 20 25.76 -6.42 9.03
C TYR A 20 26.21 -5.02 9.40
N ARG A 21 27.35 -4.87 10.11
CA ARG A 21 27.93 -3.57 10.46
C ARG A 21 28.51 -2.87 9.23
N ALA A 22 29.35 -3.56 8.45
CA ALA A 22 29.90 -3.02 7.20
C ALA A 22 28.80 -2.62 6.19
N ARG A 23 27.74 -3.43 6.09
CA ARG A 23 26.56 -3.10 5.26
C ARG A 23 25.75 -1.92 5.81
N ALA A 24 25.66 -1.77 7.13
CA ALA A 24 24.99 -0.65 7.77
C ALA A 24 25.72 0.66 7.46
N ASP A 25 27.05 0.67 7.58
CA ASP A 25 27.89 1.84 7.34
C ASP A 25 27.75 2.34 5.89
N ARG A 26 27.65 1.42 4.93
CA ARG A 26 27.47 1.76 3.50
C ARG A 26 26.06 2.24 3.14
N SER A 27 25.03 1.63 3.72
CA SER A 27 23.62 1.90 3.34
C SER A 27 22.93 2.96 4.20
N GLY A 28 23.55 3.32 5.33
CA GLY A 28 22.93 4.14 6.37
C GLY A 28 21.70 3.49 7.02
N VAL A 29 21.57 2.17 6.93
CA VAL A 29 20.50 1.39 7.57
C VAL A 29 21.07 0.74 8.83
N PRO A 30 20.45 0.89 10.01
CA PRO A 30 20.96 0.27 11.23
C PRO A 30 21.19 -1.25 11.08
N HIS A 31 22.30 -1.75 11.60
CA HIS A 31 22.66 -3.17 11.49
C HIS A 31 21.60 -4.10 12.08
N THR A 32 20.88 -3.67 13.12
CA THR A 32 19.76 -4.42 13.73
C THR A 32 18.60 -4.59 12.76
N THR A 33 18.31 -3.55 11.95
CA THR A 33 17.31 -3.62 10.88
C THR A 33 17.74 -4.61 9.80
N LEU A 34 19.00 -4.59 9.38
CA LEU A 34 19.53 -5.56 8.41
C LEU A 34 19.46 -7.00 8.94
N HIS A 35 19.83 -7.21 10.21
CA HIS A 35 19.73 -8.51 10.87
C HIS A 35 18.28 -9.02 10.94
N HIS A 36 17.32 -8.16 11.31
CA HIS A 36 15.90 -8.53 11.29
C HIS A 36 15.42 -8.91 9.89
N ARG A 37 15.90 -8.24 8.85
CA ARG A 37 15.57 -8.55 7.45
C ARG A 37 16.14 -9.86 6.98
N ALA A 38 17.40 -10.14 7.30
CA ALA A 38 18.03 -11.42 7.00
C ALA A 38 17.30 -12.59 7.68
N ARG A 39 16.72 -12.36 8.86
CA ARG A 39 15.84 -13.31 9.55
C ARG A 39 14.39 -13.36 9.02
N GLY A 40 14.09 -12.71 7.90
CA GLY A 40 12.78 -12.78 7.24
C GLY A 40 11.69 -11.88 7.84
N ARG A 41 12.04 -10.95 8.74
CA ARG A 41 11.04 -10.00 9.27
C ARG A 41 10.60 -9.04 8.15
N ARG A 42 9.30 -8.97 7.89
CA ARG A 42 8.71 -8.05 6.90
C ARG A 42 8.87 -6.59 7.34
N SER A 43 8.83 -5.69 6.35
CA SER A 43 8.84 -4.25 6.60
C SER A 43 7.56 -3.84 7.30
N ILE A 44 7.60 -2.69 7.98
CA ILE A 44 6.37 -2.07 8.48
C ILE A 44 5.43 -1.76 7.33
N GLU A 45 5.95 -1.31 6.18
CA GLU A 45 5.17 -0.98 4.98
C GLU A 45 4.51 -2.20 4.35
N GLU A 46 5.25 -3.27 4.09
CA GLU A 46 4.74 -4.55 3.55
C GLU A 46 3.74 -5.18 4.53
N LYS A 47 4.01 -5.09 5.84
CA LYS A 47 3.05 -5.52 6.85
C LYS A 47 1.77 -4.69 6.74
N ALA A 48 1.88 -3.37 6.65
CA ALA A 48 0.72 -2.49 6.50
C ALA A 48 -0.07 -2.79 5.22
N GLN A 49 0.62 -2.98 4.08
CA GLN A 49 0.00 -3.38 2.81
C GLN A 49 -0.72 -4.72 2.93
N SER A 50 -0.11 -5.73 3.56
CA SER A 50 -0.76 -7.04 3.76
C SER A 50 -1.98 -6.99 4.68
N GLN A 51 -2.13 -5.93 5.48
CA GLN A 51 -3.27 -5.71 6.37
C GLN A 51 -4.33 -4.79 5.73
N GLN A 52 -4.12 -4.29 4.52
CA GLN A 52 -5.11 -3.50 3.82
C GLN A 52 -6.30 -4.36 3.41
N TYR A 53 -7.46 -3.72 3.32
CA TYR A 53 -8.69 -4.38 2.92
C TYR A 53 -8.65 -4.80 1.44
N LEU A 54 -8.14 -3.91 0.59
CA LEU A 54 -7.92 -4.17 -0.84
C LEU A 54 -6.46 -4.55 -1.05
N ALA A 55 -6.22 -5.43 -2.02
CA ALA A 55 -4.89 -5.66 -2.54
C ALA A 55 -4.44 -4.45 -3.38
N PRO A 56 -3.13 -4.20 -3.55
CA PRO A 56 -2.65 -3.03 -4.29
C PRO A 56 -3.22 -2.90 -5.71
N TYR A 57 -3.42 -4.02 -6.41
CA TYR A 57 -4.01 -4.02 -7.76
C TYR A 57 -5.52 -3.71 -7.76
N GLU A 58 -6.24 -4.09 -6.71
CA GLU A 58 -7.66 -3.77 -6.54
C GLU A 58 -7.86 -2.31 -6.17
N GLU A 59 -6.98 -1.78 -5.34
CA GLU A 59 -6.99 -0.37 -4.96
C GLU A 59 -6.70 0.51 -6.18
N ASP A 60 -5.72 0.13 -7.03
CA ASP A 60 -5.45 0.81 -8.30
C ASP A 60 -6.65 0.78 -9.27
N ALA A 61 -7.30 -0.37 -9.42
CA ALA A 61 -8.50 -0.49 -10.26
C ALA A 61 -9.63 0.44 -9.77
N LEU A 62 -9.84 0.52 -8.45
CA LEU A 62 -10.82 1.44 -7.86
C LEU A 62 -10.45 2.90 -8.12
N VAL A 63 -9.19 3.28 -7.95
CA VAL A 63 -8.69 4.65 -8.22
C VAL A 63 -8.94 5.02 -9.67
N ARG A 64 -8.54 4.16 -10.62
CA ARG A 64 -8.76 4.39 -12.06
C ARG A 64 -10.23 4.58 -12.39
N PHE A 65 -11.10 3.74 -11.85
CA PHE A 65 -12.55 3.87 -12.03
C PHE A 65 -13.08 5.21 -11.51
N LEU A 66 -12.65 5.65 -10.32
CA LEU A 66 -13.05 6.93 -9.74
C LEU A 66 -12.56 8.13 -10.56
N LEU A 67 -11.33 8.07 -11.08
CA LEU A 67 -10.75 9.11 -11.92
C LEU A 67 -11.50 9.20 -13.25
N GLN A 68 -11.77 8.07 -13.91
CA GLN A 68 -12.56 8.02 -15.15
C GLN A 68 -13.95 8.64 -14.99
N LEU A 69 -14.65 8.28 -13.92
CA LEU A 69 -15.97 8.88 -13.63
C LEU A 69 -15.88 10.39 -13.39
N SER A 70 -14.80 10.86 -12.79
CA SER A 70 -14.56 12.30 -12.59
C SER A 70 -14.28 13.01 -13.93
N ASP A 71 -13.50 12.41 -14.82
CA ASP A 71 -13.23 12.92 -16.17
C ASP A 71 -14.50 13.00 -17.02
N LEU A 72 -15.43 12.06 -16.83
CA LEU A 72 -16.75 12.06 -17.46
C LEU A 72 -17.74 13.05 -16.82
N GLY A 73 -17.30 13.86 -15.85
CA GLY A 73 -18.13 14.84 -15.15
C GLY A 73 -19.12 14.23 -14.14
N GLN A 74 -18.96 12.95 -13.79
CA GLN A 74 -19.82 12.21 -12.85
C GLN A 74 -19.05 11.70 -11.62
N PRO A 75 -18.47 12.59 -10.80
CA PRO A 75 -17.66 12.16 -9.66
C PRO A 75 -18.50 11.43 -8.60
N VAL A 76 -17.93 10.35 -8.06
CA VAL A 76 -18.58 9.49 -7.07
C VAL A 76 -18.59 10.15 -5.69
N ARG A 77 -19.75 10.15 -5.02
CA ARG A 77 -19.85 10.61 -3.63
C ARG A 77 -19.12 9.67 -2.68
N ILE A 78 -18.43 10.24 -1.67
CA ILE A 78 -17.60 9.50 -0.69
C ILE A 78 -18.33 8.33 0.00
N LYS A 79 -19.65 8.47 0.22
CA LYS A 79 -20.47 7.43 0.86
C LYS A 79 -20.48 6.12 0.08
N TYR A 80 -20.33 6.17 -1.25
CA TYR A 80 -20.34 5.00 -2.13
C TYR A 80 -18.96 4.34 -2.27
N ILE A 81 -17.87 5.02 -1.95
CA ILE A 81 -16.50 4.47 -2.12
C ILE A 81 -16.31 3.17 -1.33
N ARG A 82 -16.84 3.09 -0.10
CA ARG A 82 -16.77 1.85 0.70
C ARG A 82 -17.54 0.69 0.07
N PHE A 83 -18.69 0.99 -0.55
CA PHE A 83 -19.48 -0.01 -1.24
C PHE A 83 -18.79 -0.47 -2.52
N LEU A 84 -18.20 0.46 -3.29
CA LEU A 84 -17.42 0.12 -4.47
C LEU A 84 -16.21 -0.75 -4.12
N ALA A 85 -15.46 -0.40 -3.06
CA ALA A 85 -14.37 -1.23 -2.55
C ALA A 85 -14.85 -2.65 -2.20
N PHE A 86 -16.00 -2.77 -1.55
CA PHE A 86 -16.61 -4.08 -1.28
C PHE A 86 -16.96 -4.84 -2.57
N CYS A 87 -17.50 -4.15 -3.59
CA CYS A 87 -17.77 -4.77 -4.88
C CYS A 87 -16.50 -5.27 -5.58
N VAL A 88 -15.38 -4.55 -5.49
CA VAL A 88 -14.10 -5.00 -6.06
C VAL A 88 -13.68 -6.34 -5.45
N THR A 89 -13.82 -6.50 -4.13
CA THR A 89 -13.47 -7.77 -3.46
C THR A 89 -14.34 -8.96 -3.87
N ARG A 90 -15.46 -8.74 -4.55
CA ARG A 90 -16.27 -9.84 -5.08
C ARG A 90 -15.57 -10.61 -6.19
N GLN A 91 -14.56 -10.02 -6.83
CA GLN A 91 -13.75 -10.72 -7.83
C GLN A 91 -12.81 -11.77 -7.23
N ARG A 92 -12.62 -11.76 -5.90
CA ARG A 92 -11.84 -12.79 -5.20
C ARG A 92 -12.58 -14.12 -5.12
N SER A 93 -11.80 -15.18 -4.84
CA SER A 93 -12.31 -16.48 -4.43
C SER A 93 -13.23 -16.33 -3.21
N GLU A 94 -14.18 -17.26 -3.01
CA GLU A 94 -15.08 -17.20 -1.86
C GLU A 94 -14.36 -17.27 -0.51
N ALA A 95 -13.21 -17.96 -0.47
CA ALA A 95 -12.38 -18.08 0.73
C ALA A 95 -11.71 -16.76 1.14
N ASP A 96 -11.32 -15.93 0.18
CA ASP A 96 -10.58 -14.67 0.40
C ASP A 96 -11.49 -13.43 0.40
N ARG A 97 -12.79 -13.64 0.18
CA ARG A 97 -13.77 -12.56 0.10
C ARG A 97 -14.19 -12.11 1.50
N PRO A 98 -14.05 -10.81 1.83
CA PRO A 98 -14.59 -10.28 3.07
C PRO A 98 -16.12 -10.33 3.04
N LEU A 99 -16.75 -10.68 4.17
CA LEU A 99 -18.21 -10.74 4.30
C LEU A 99 -18.87 -9.37 4.46
N LYS A 100 -18.09 -8.38 4.93
CA LYS A 100 -18.58 -7.05 5.29
C LYS A 100 -17.80 -5.97 4.56
N PRO A 101 -18.44 -4.84 4.23
CA PRO A 101 -17.76 -3.70 3.63
C PRO A 101 -16.74 -3.09 4.60
N PRO A 102 -15.80 -2.28 4.09
CA PRO A 102 -14.82 -1.58 4.92
C PRO A 102 -15.48 -0.70 5.99
N GLY A 103 -14.80 -0.56 7.13
CA GLY A 103 -15.24 0.32 8.22
C GLY A 103 -15.33 1.80 7.81
N LYS A 104 -16.04 2.61 8.61
CA LYS A 104 -16.28 4.05 8.34
C LYS A 104 -14.99 4.84 8.09
N ASN A 105 -13.91 4.52 8.81
CA ASN A 105 -12.63 5.24 8.72
C ASN A 105 -11.76 4.77 7.55
N TRP A 106 -12.13 3.70 6.85
CA TRP A 106 -11.33 3.16 5.75
C TRP A 106 -11.18 4.16 4.61
N THR A 107 -12.24 4.88 4.26
CA THR A 107 -12.20 5.87 3.17
C THR A 107 -11.19 6.99 3.46
N ARG A 108 -11.06 7.43 4.72
CA ARG A 108 -10.05 8.43 5.10
C ARG A 108 -8.63 7.90 4.92
N GLY A 109 -8.41 6.61 5.17
CA GLY A 109 -7.13 5.95 4.90
C GLY A 109 -6.85 5.83 3.41
N PHE A 110 -7.86 5.49 2.61
CA PHE A 110 -7.80 5.44 1.15
C PHE A 110 -7.45 6.81 0.56
N GLU A 111 -8.11 7.88 0.97
CA GLU A 111 -7.83 9.25 0.50
C GLU A 111 -6.41 9.71 0.83
N LYS A 112 -5.89 9.34 2.00
CA LYS A 112 -4.50 9.65 2.37
C LYS A 112 -3.48 8.94 1.47
N ARG A 113 -3.82 7.78 0.92
CA ARG A 113 -2.97 7.03 -0.01
C ARG A 113 -3.11 7.53 -1.44
N HIS A 114 -4.28 8.07 -1.80
CA HIS A 114 -4.66 8.47 -3.15
C HIS A 114 -5.20 9.91 -3.20
N PRO A 115 -4.35 10.93 -2.97
CA PRO A 115 -4.76 12.33 -2.95
C PRO A 115 -5.41 12.81 -4.28
N GLU A 116 -5.06 12.19 -5.40
CA GLU A 116 -5.66 12.43 -6.72
C GLU A 116 -7.19 12.20 -6.74
N THR A 117 -7.66 11.20 -5.99
CA THR A 117 -9.11 10.92 -5.88
C THR A 117 -9.83 11.96 -5.05
N GLN A 118 -9.13 12.58 -4.08
CA GLN A 118 -9.69 13.62 -3.23
C GLN A 118 -9.88 14.93 -3.98
N ALA A 119 -8.91 15.30 -4.83
CA ALA A 119 -8.91 16.56 -5.58
C ALA A 119 -10.08 16.68 -6.56
N ARG A 120 -10.60 15.55 -7.07
CA ARG A 120 -11.63 15.49 -8.10
C ARG A 120 -13.05 15.27 -7.57
N ARG A 121 -13.25 15.37 -6.25
CA ARG A 121 -14.55 15.17 -5.63
C ARG A 121 -15.44 16.40 -5.80
N VAL A 122 -16.69 16.19 -6.21
CA VAL A 122 -17.74 17.19 -6.03
C VAL A 122 -18.16 17.19 -4.56
N LYS A 123 -17.97 18.33 -3.90
CA LYS A 123 -18.65 18.63 -2.63
C LYS A 123 -20.12 18.83 -2.96
N ALA A 124 -21.01 18.30 -2.11
CA ALA A 124 -22.42 18.66 -2.22
C ALA A 124 -22.50 20.20 -2.11
N LEU A 125 -23.21 20.84 -3.04
CA LEU A 125 -23.71 22.18 -2.81
C LEU A 125 -24.71 22.04 -1.65
N ASP A 126 -24.47 22.80 -0.58
CA ASP A 126 -25.36 22.94 0.57
C ASP A 126 -26.53 23.87 0.19
#